data_AF-A0A925LDA9-F1
#
_entry.id   AF-A0A925LDA9-F1
#
_cell.length_a   1.000
_cell.length_b   1.000
_cell.length_c   1.000
_cell.angle_alpha   90.00
_cell.angle_beta   90.00
_cell.angle_gamma   90.00
#
_symmetry.space_group_name_H-M   'P 1'
#
loop_
_entity.id
_entity.type
_entity.pdbx_description
1 polymer ?
#
loop_
_entity_poly.entity_id
_entity_poly.type
_entity_poly.pdbx_seq_one_letter_code
_entity_poly.pdbx_strand_id
1 'polypeptide(L)'
;GLKSLPVTSVADLLAAKASPLGTAAAASAPAASASQPAQASRDTWLYRHGVEVTLRGNYADLLAYLNTLEHLPRRVYWGELKINAQDSPSVVMTLTVYTISLEKTWWVI
;
A
#
# COMPACT_ATOMS: atom_id res chain seq x y z
N GLY A 1 -12.45 12.90 0.34
CA GLY A 1 -11.75 12.89 1.64
C GLY A 1 -10.37 12.30 1.45
N LEU A 2 -9.36 12.86 2.13
CA LEU A 2 -7.97 12.41 2.05
C LEU A 2 -7.58 11.72 3.37
N LYS A 3 -6.97 10.54 3.29
CA LYS A 3 -6.46 9.80 4.45
C LYS A 3 -5.03 9.38 4.19
N SER A 4 -4.12 9.69 5.10
CA SER A 4 -2.75 9.15 5.06
C SER A 4 -2.73 7.72 5.59
N LEU A 5 -2.04 6.83 4.90
CA LEU A 5 -1.78 5.46 5.34
C LEU A 5 -0.49 5.39 6.17
N PRO A 6 -0.37 4.43 7.10
CA PRO A 6 0.84 4.27 7.90
C PRO A 6 2.05 3.99 7.00
N VAL A 7 3.17 4.64 7.30
CA VAL A 7 4.43 4.44 6.59
C VAL A 7 4.88 2.99 6.77
N THR A 8 5.13 2.29 5.66
CA THR A 8 5.59 0.89 5.69
C THR A 8 6.97 0.78 5.04
N SER A 9 7.86 -0.04 5.62
CA SER A 9 9.14 -0.36 4.99
C SER A 9 8.91 -1.22 3.74
N VAL A 10 9.62 -0.92 2.66
CA VAL A 10 9.54 -1.73 1.43
C VAL A 10 10.03 -3.16 1.68
N ALA A 11 11.01 -3.36 2.56
CA ALA A 11 11.48 -4.69 2.93
C ALA A 11 10.43 -5.51 3.69
N ASP A 12 9.64 -4.87 4.55
CA ASP A 12 8.55 -5.50 5.29
C ASP A 12 7.42 -5.95 4.33
N LEU A 13 7.10 -5.12 3.34
CA LEU A 13 6.12 -5.45 2.30
C LEU A 13 6.55 -6.61 1.41
N LEU A 14 7.84 -6.67 1.05
CA LEU A 14 8.41 -7.79 0.29
C LEU A 14 8.39 -9.08 1.11
N ALA A 15 8.68 -9.01 2.41
CA ALA A 15 8.60 -10.15 3.32
C ALA A 15 7.16 -10.65 3.50
N ALA A 16 6.20 -9.73 3.67
CA ALA A 16 4.78 -10.05 3.80
C ALA A 16 4.20 -10.70 2.53
N LYS A 17 4.61 -10.23 1.33
CA LYS A 17 4.22 -10.86 0.06
C LYS A 17 4.91 -12.20 -0.20
N ALA A 18 6.07 -12.45 0.41
CA ALA A 18 6.81 -13.69 0.28
C ALA A 18 6.28 -14.85 1.16
N SER A 19 5.24 -14.61 1.98
CA SER A 19 4.58 -15.66 2.78
C SER A 19 3.09 -15.72 2.39
N PRO A 20 2.46 -16.89 2.13
CA PRO A 20 2.88 -18.27 2.44
C PRO A 20 2.82 -19.24 1.24
N LEU A 21 3.87 -20.04 1.02
CA LEU A 21 3.73 -21.30 0.29
C LEU A 21 4.62 -22.39 0.91
N GLY A 22 3.99 -23.28 1.69
CA GLY A 22 4.47 -24.65 1.89
C GLY A 22 5.20 -24.97 3.19
N THR A 23 4.45 -25.33 4.23
CA THR A 23 4.83 -26.49 5.08
C THR A 23 3.59 -27.33 5.32
N ALA A 24 3.34 -28.24 4.38
CA ALA A 24 2.46 -29.38 4.58
C ALA A 24 3.22 -30.64 4.15
N ALA A 25 3.92 -31.28 5.09
CA ALA A 25 4.21 -32.72 5.10
C ALA A 25 4.78 -33.18 6.47
N ALA A 26 3.95 -33.91 7.20
CA ALA A 26 4.25 -35.01 8.15
C ALA A 26 5.14 -34.82 9.41
N ALA A 27 4.46 -34.72 10.55
CA ALA A 27 4.66 -35.38 11.86
C ALA A 27 6.08 -35.81 12.34
N SER A 28 6.55 -35.20 13.44
CA SER A 28 6.81 -35.80 14.78
C SER A 28 7.40 -34.75 15.75
N ALA A 29 6.93 -34.71 17.00
CA ALA A 29 7.20 -33.71 18.05
C ALA A 29 8.47 -34.02 18.90
N PRO A 30 8.85 -33.24 19.97
CA PRO A 30 8.69 -31.81 20.27
C PRO A 30 10.01 -31.10 20.72
N ALA A 31 9.90 -29.81 21.03
CA ALA A 31 10.66 -29.02 22.02
C ALA A 31 11.59 -27.91 21.50
N ALA A 32 11.15 -26.69 21.81
CA ALA A 32 11.94 -25.51 22.15
C ALA A 32 12.95 -24.99 21.12
N SER A 33 12.47 -24.10 20.27
CA SER A 33 12.79 -22.68 20.45
C SER A 33 11.83 -21.84 19.64
N ALA A 34 11.00 -21.06 20.34
CA ALA A 34 10.30 -19.93 19.77
C ALA A 34 11.35 -18.90 19.33
N SER A 35 11.95 -19.15 18.18
CA SER A 35 12.69 -18.12 17.45
C SER A 35 11.63 -17.26 16.78
N GLN A 36 11.14 -16.32 17.57
CA GLN A 36 10.64 -15.02 17.13
C GLN A 36 11.23 -14.73 15.74
N PRO A 37 10.42 -14.52 14.68
CA PRO A 37 10.99 -14.24 13.38
C PRO A 37 11.90 -13.03 13.59
N ALA A 38 13.19 -13.28 13.46
CA ALA A 38 14.21 -12.28 13.65
C ALA A 38 13.74 -11.12 12.79
N GLN A 39 13.41 -10.01 13.43
CA GLN A 39 13.40 -8.71 12.79
C GLN A 39 14.83 -8.50 12.35
N ALA A 40 15.19 -9.13 11.23
CA ALA A 40 16.25 -8.70 10.36
C ALA A 40 15.81 -7.29 10.00
N SER A 41 16.26 -6.36 10.82
CA SER A 41 16.33 -4.95 10.54
C SER A 41 17.29 -4.87 9.37
N ARG A 42 16.80 -5.29 8.20
CA ARG A 42 17.42 -5.00 6.93
C ARG A 42 17.35 -3.50 6.89
N ASP A 43 18.51 -2.90 7.11
CA ASP A 43 18.87 -1.52 6.83
C ASP A 43 18.19 -1.10 5.52
N THR A 44 16.95 -0.64 5.65
CA THR A 44 16.08 -0.36 4.51
C THR A 44 15.67 1.06 4.71
N TRP A 45 16.45 1.94 4.10
CA TRP A 45 16.16 3.36 4.02
C TRP A 45 14.96 3.64 3.14
N LEU A 46 14.42 2.64 2.45
CA LEU A 46 13.28 2.83 1.56
C LEU A 46 11.93 2.64 2.28
N TYR A 47 11.19 3.73 2.39
CA TYR A 47 9.86 3.80 2.98
C TYR A 47 8.80 4.09 1.91
N ARG A 48 7.65 3.43 2.05
CA ARG A 48 6.46 3.71 1.27
C ARG A 48 5.51 4.59 2.06
N HIS A 49 5.20 5.75 1.49
CA HIS A 49 4.21 6.69 1.99
C HIS A 49 2.94 6.50 1.17
N GLY A 50 1.84 6.10 1.82
CA GLY A 50 0.56 5.87 1.14
C GLY A 50 -0.45 6.96 1.45
N VAL A 51 -1.24 7.33 0.45
CA VAL A 51 -2.39 8.21 0.60
C VAL A 51 -3.59 7.55 -0.05
N GLU A 52 -4.67 7.45 0.70
CA GLU A 52 -5.99 7.05 0.22
C GLU A 52 -6.81 8.30 -0.07
N VAL A 53 -7.37 8.37 -1.27
CA VAL A 53 -8.21 9.45 -1.75
C VAL A 53 -9.58 8.89 -2.11
N THR A 54 -10.61 9.34 -1.41
CA THR A 54 -12.00 9.04 -1.78
C THR A 54 -12.61 10.25 -2.47
N LEU A 55 -12.96 10.09 -3.74
CA LEU A 55 -13.63 11.07 -4.58
C LEU A 55 -15.07 10.64 -4.85
N ARG A 56 -15.96 11.63 -5.03
CA ARG A 56 -17.34 11.42 -5.45
C ARG A 56 -17.63 12.34 -6.62
N GLY A 57 -18.17 11.81 -7.71
CA GLY A 57 -18.43 12.58 -8.92
C GLY A 57 -18.99 11.70 -10.04
N ASN A 58 -19.16 12.26 -11.24
CA ASN A 58 -19.46 11.43 -12.39
C ASN A 58 -18.19 10.67 -12.82
N TYR A 59 -18.37 9.59 -13.58
CA TYR A 59 -17.26 8.75 -14.01
C TYR A 59 -16.21 9.49 -14.86
N ALA A 60 -16.63 10.41 -15.72
CA ALA A 60 -15.73 11.13 -16.64
C ALA A 60 -14.79 12.10 -15.89
N ASP A 61 -15.30 12.81 -14.88
CA ASP A 61 -14.51 13.71 -14.03
C ASP A 61 -13.49 12.93 -13.20
N LEU A 62 -13.89 11.76 -12.68
CA LEU A 62 -13.00 10.87 -11.94
C LEU A 62 -11.86 10.35 -12.83
N LEU A 63 -12.17 10.03 -14.10
CA LEU A 63 -11.18 9.59 -15.08
C LEU A 63 -10.23 10.73 -15.48
N ALA A 64 -10.74 11.95 -15.66
CA ALA A 64 -9.91 13.13 -15.94
C ALA A 64 -8.94 13.44 -14.78
N TYR A 65 -9.42 13.27 -13.54
CA TYR A 65 -8.58 13.41 -12.35
C TYR A 65 -7.47 12.35 -12.30
N LEU A 66 -7.79 11.09 -12.63
CA LEU A 66 -6.81 10.01 -12.70
C LEU A 66 -5.72 10.30 -13.74
N ASN A 67 -6.11 10.76 -14.94
CA ASN A 67 -5.19 11.13 -15.99
C ASN A 67 -4.24 12.25 -15.56
N THR A 68 -4.77 13.25 -14.85
CA THR A 68 -3.95 14.36 -14.31
C THR A 68 -2.92 13.86 -13.29
N LEU A 69 -3.32 12.93 -12.42
CA LEU A 69 -2.41 12.31 -11.44
C LEU A 69 -1.31 11.48 -12.12
N GLU A 70 -1.61 10.79 -13.21
CA GLU A 70 -0.63 9.99 -13.96
C GLU A 70 0.45 10.86 -14.63
N HIS A 71 0.08 12.05 -15.08
CA HIS A 71 1.00 13.01 -15.70
C HIS A 71 1.86 13.81 -14.71
N LEU A 72 1.77 13.53 -13.41
CA LEU A 72 2.63 14.21 -12.43
C LEU A 72 4.12 13.87 -12.67
N PRO A 73 5.03 14.86 -12.58
CA PRO A 73 6.46 14.65 -12.80
C PRO A 73 7.10 13.79 -11.69
N ARG A 74 6.42 13.64 -10.55
CA ARG A 74 6.84 12.79 -9.46
C ARG A 74 6.35 11.36 -9.70
N ARG A 75 7.24 10.39 -9.55
CA ARG A 75 6.92 8.96 -9.60
C ARG A 75 5.94 8.59 -8.47
N VAL A 76 4.69 8.37 -8.84
CA VAL A 76 3.65 7.79 -7.98
C VAL A 76 3.42 6.33 -8.38
N TYR A 77 3.14 5.50 -7.40
CA TYR A 77 2.82 4.09 -7.58
C TYR A 77 1.35 3.87 -7.26
N TRP A 78 0.62 3.30 -8.21
CA TRP A 78 -0.78 2.97 -8.05
C TRP A 78 -0.95 1.78 -7.10
N GLY A 79 -1.88 1.91 -6.17
CA GLY A 79 -2.29 0.88 -5.25
C GLY A 79 -3.62 0.27 -5.66
N GLU A 80 -4.52 0.19 -4.69
CA GLU A 80 -5.88 -0.29 -4.92
C GLU A 80 -6.76 0.83 -5.48
N LEU A 81 -7.52 0.53 -6.53
CA LEU A 81 -8.55 1.39 -7.09
C LEU A 81 -9.90 0.69 -6.97
N LYS A 82 -10.82 1.28 -6.21
CA LYS A 82 -12.18 0.79 -6.00
C LYS A 82 -13.16 1.81 -6.53
N ILE A 83 -14.11 1.36 -7.35
CA ILE A 83 -15.17 2.20 -7.90
C ILE A 83 -16.51 1.59 -7.48
N ASN A 84 -17.38 2.41 -6.89
CA ASN A 84 -18.74 2.05 -6.53
C ASN A 84 -19.71 2.94 -7.31
N ALA A 85 -20.42 2.35 -8.28
CA ALA A 85 -21.38 3.04 -9.14
C ALA A 85 -22.84 2.67 -8.79
N GLN A 86 -23.12 2.40 -7.51
CA GLN A 86 -24.42 1.88 -7.03
C GLN A 86 -25.58 2.86 -7.29
N ASP A 87 -25.33 4.18 -7.24
CA ASP A 87 -26.32 5.24 -7.44
C ASP A 87 -25.89 6.18 -8.58
N SER A 88 -26.01 5.68 -9.81
CA SER A 88 -25.75 6.49 -11.01
C SER A 88 -26.69 7.71 -11.03
N PRO A 89 -26.21 8.96 -11.24
CA PRO A 89 -24.95 9.33 -11.92
C PRO A 89 -23.75 9.60 -10.99
N SER A 90 -23.91 9.47 -9.67
CA SER A 90 -22.86 9.79 -8.70
C SER A 90 -22.07 8.54 -8.31
N VAL A 91 -20.83 8.48 -8.74
CA VAL A 91 -19.91 7.36 -8.47
C VAL A 91 -18.97 7.73 -7.33
N VAL A 92 -18.70 6.78 -6.45
CA VAL A 92 -17.69 6.91 -5.39
C VAL A 92 -16.45 6.12 -5.80
N MET A 93 -15.32 6.81 -5.93
CA MET A 93 -14.02 6.21 -6.25
C MET A 93 -13.08 6.33 -5.05
N THR A 94 -12.50 5.22 -4.62
CA THR A 94 -11.43 5.19 -3.63
C THR A 94 -10.15 4.73 -4.32
N LEU A 95 -9.14 5.58 -4.28
CA LEU A 95 -7.85 5.38 -4.91
C LEU A 95 -6.76 5.45 -3.86
N THR A 96 -5.91 4.42 -3.81
CA THR A 96 -4.70 4.43 -3.00
C THR A 96 -3.49 4.69 -3.88
N VAL A 97 -2.72 5.74 -3.57
CA VAL A 97 -1.45 6.06 -4.23
C VAL A 97 -0.30 5.97 -3.23
N TYR A 98 0.85 5.53 -3.72
CA TYR A 98 2.05 5.37 -2.93
C TYR A 98 3.20 6.18 -3.53
N THR A 99 4.03 6.76 -2.68
CA THR A 99 5.33 7.30 -3.06
C THR A 99 6.43 6.58 -2.30
N ILE A 100 7.57 6.40 -2.96
CA ILE A 100 8.72 5.71 -2.40
C ILE A 100 9.81 6.75 -2.10
N SER A 101 10.24 6.82 -0.84
CA SER A 101 11.23 7.79 -0.38
C SER A 101 12.29 7.11 0.48
N LEU A 102 13.49 7.68 0.51
CA LEU A 102 14.58 7.24 1.40
C LEU A 102 14.44 7.74 2.86
N GLU A 103 13.43 8.56 3.10
CA GLU A 103 13.18 9.25 4.36
C GLU A 103 11.95 8.62 5.05
N LYS A 104 12.10 8.31 6.34
CA LYS A 104 11.03 7.75 7.20
C LYS A 104 9.91 8.75 7.47
N THR A 105 10.21 10.04 7.38
CA THR A 105 9.31 11.12 7.80
C THR A 105 9.06 12.07 6.64
N TRP A 106 7.80 12.23 6.20
CA TRP A 106 7.44 13.13 5.09
C TRP A 106 6.75 14.44 5.53
N TRP A 107 6.72 14.73 6.82
CA TRP A 107 6.29 16.04 7.33
C TRP A 107 6.96 16.33 8.66
N VAL A 108 7.87 17.30 8.67
CA VAL A 108 8.14 18.08 9.87
C VAL A 108 7.25 19.32 9.74
N ILE A 109 6.23 19.41 10.59
CA ILE A 109 5.61 20.69 10.97
C ILE A 109 6.19 21.04 12.32
#